data_AF-A0A7Z7BIW0-F1
#
_entry.id   AF-A0A7Z7BIW0-F1
#
_cell.length_a   1.000
_cell.length_b   1.000
_cell.length_c   1.000
_cell.angle_alpha   90.00
_cell.angle_beta   90.00
_cell.angle_gamma   90.00
#
_symmetry.space_group_name_H-M   'P 1'
#
loop_
_entity.id
_entity.type
_entity.pdbx_description
1 polymer ?
#
loop_
_entity_poly.entity_id
_entity_poly.type
_entity_poly.pdbx_seq_one_letter_code
_entity_poly.pdbx_strand_id
1 'polypeptide(L)'
;MRRLLLLLILSTCLNCLITLPAFAQGVDMTEEELSRMTGVDPLWVHITPCLARSTIEQSLARQRADGVTLDQMREQLADQLASNPDFNRFVTNFYSLREGEIPGEIRQRHVACVAKIIGAPPERVDACYVHNYAPFLQTLFGPNPRAANQLATRTAYVECLKDAQERAKGDAER
;
A
#
# COMPACT_ATOMS: atom_id res chain seq x y z
N MET A 1 3.29 29.08 -3.81
CA MET A 1 4.48 28.21 -3.92
C MET A 1 4.35 26.88 -3.16
N ARG A 2 3.85 26.84 -1.91
CA ARG A 2 3.68 25.59 -1.12
C ARG A 2 2.68 24.58 -1.74
N ARG A 3 1.62 25.04 -2.40
CA ARG A 3 0.62 24.19 -3.11
C ARG A 3 1.16 23.56 -4.42
N LEU A 4 2.00 24.28 -5.16
CA LEU A 4 2.68 23.75 -6.36
C LEU A 4 3.69 22.66 -6.02
N LEU A 5 4.36 22.78 -4.86
CA LEU A 5 5.31 21.76 -4.39
C LEU A 5 4.62 20.45 -4.02
N LEU A 6 3.42 20.50 -3.43
CA LEU A 6 2.61 19.32 -3.09
C LEU A 6 2.07 18.61 -4.33
N LEU A 7 1.63 19.36 -5.35
CA LEU A 7 1.20 18.81 -6.64
C LEU A 7 2.35 18.12 -7.40
N LEU A 8 3.57 18.66 -7.30
CA LEU A 8 4.78 18.03 -7.85
C LEU A 8 5.15 16.73 -7.13
N ILE A 9 5.00 16.68 -5.80
CA ILE A 9 5.25 15.46 -5.01
C ILE A 9 4.18 14.38 -5.31
N LEU A 10 2.91 14.76 -5.44
CA LEU A 10 1.85 13.83 -5.85
C LEU A 10 2.05 13.31 -7.28
N SER A 11 2.47 14.16 -8.22
CA SER A 11 2.73 13.76 -9.60
C SER A 11 3.98 12.87 -9.75
N THR A 12 5.04 13.10 -8.97
CA THR A 12 6.22 12.23 -8.96
C THR A 12 5.95 10.91 -8.23
N CYS A 13 5.17 10.90 -7.14
CA CYS A 13 4.77 9.66 -6.49
C CYS A 13 3.82 8.82 -7.37
N LEU A 14 2.90 9.44 -8.12
CA LEU A 14 2.02 8.72 -9.03
C LEU A 14 2.78 8.17 -10.24
N ASN A 15 3.73 8.94 -10.82
CA ASN A 15 4.58 8.43 -11.91
C ASN A 15 5.56 7.34 -11.44
N CYS A 16 6.04 7.37 -10.20
CA CYS A 16 6.82 6.26 -9.63
C CYS A 16 5.97 5.02 -9.31
N LEU A 17 4.65 5.16 -9.12
CA LEU A 17 3.72 4.04 -8.94
C LEU A 17 3.17 3.49 -10.28
N ILE A 18 3.19 4.29 -11.34
CA ILE A 18 2.70 3.91 -12.68
C ILE A 18 3.81 3.31 -13.55
N THR A 19 5.09 3.54 -13.23
CA THR A 19 6.15 2.65 -13.70
C THR A 19 6.14 1.39 -12.82
N LEU A 20 5.10 0.57 -12.98
CA LEU A 20 5.30 -0.88 -13.01
C LEU A 20 6.61 -1.10 -13.77
N PRO A 21 7.55 -1.85 -13.21
CA PRO A 21 8.76 -2.09 -13.94
C PRO A 21 8.35 -2.69 -15.28
N ALA A 22 8.61 -1.95 -16.36
CA ALA A 22 8.73 -2.47 -17.72
C ALA A 22 9.86 -3.52 -17.83
N PHE A 23 10.33 -4.07 -16.70
CA PHE A 23 11.31 -5.12 -16.57
C PHE A 23 10.69 -6.52 -16.59
N ALA A 24 9.35 -6.65 -16.53
CA ALA A 24 8.67 -7.95 -16.64
C ALA A 24 8.26 -8.32 -18.08
N GLN A 25 8.49 -7.46 -19.08
CA GLN A 25 8.00 -7.67 -20.45
C GLN A 25 9.08 -8.03 -21.49
N GLY A 26 10.34 -8.28 -21.08
CA GLY A 26 11.42 -8.48 -22.04
C GLY A 26 12.53 -9.46 -21.68
N VAL A 27 12.46 -10.14 -20.53
CA VAL A 27 13.50 -11.12 -20.16
C VAL A 27 12.81 -12.30 -19.48
N ASP A 28 13.00 -13.51 -20.03
CA ASP A 28 12.73 -14.78 -19.35
C ASP A 28 13.63 -14.89 -18.12
N MET A 29 13.29 -14.17 -17.05
CA MET A 29 13.94 -14.27 -15.75
C MET A 29 12.94 -14.81 -14.74
N THR A 30 13.36 -15.84 -14.01
CA THR A 30 12.62 -16.38 -12.87
C THR A 30 12.54 -15.38 -11.72
N GLU A 31 11.55 -15.53 -10.84
CA GLU A 31 11.39 -14.67 -9.66
C GLU A 31 12.64 -14.70 -8.75
N GLU A 32 13.29 -15.87 -8.63
CA GLU A 32 14.55 -16.04 -7.90
C GLU A 32 15.74 -15.30 -8.55
N GLU A 33 15.75 -15.15 -9.88
CA GLU A 33 16.79 -14.40 -10.59
C GLU A 33 16.59 -12.88 -10.45
N LEU A 34 15.35 -12.42 -10.59
CA LEU A 34 15.00 -11.02 -10.36
C LEU A 34 15.31 -10.61 -8.91
N SER A 35 15.04 -11.48 -7.95
CA SER A 35 15.34 -11.23 -6.54
C SER A 35 16.84 -11.16 -6.25
N ARG A 36 17.64 -12.07 -6.84
CA ARG A 36 19.10 -12.03 -6.72
C ARG A 36 19.72 -10.79 -7.35
N MET A 37 19.18 -10.31 -8.46
CA MET A 37 19.71 -9.12 -9.16
C MET A 37 19.31 -7.81 -8.49
N THR A 38 18.07 -7.71 -8.00
CA THR A 38 17.53 -6.45 -7.47
C THR A 38 17.63 -6.35 -5.94
N GLY A 39 17.88 -7.48 -5.26
CA GLY A 39 17.77 -7.59 -3.80
C GLY A 39 16.34 -7.34 -3.30
N VAL A 40 15.33 -7.40 -4.17
CA VAL A 40 13.91 -7.24 -3.83
C VAL A 40 13.30 -8.63 -3.71
N ASP A 41 12.65 -8.90 -2.59
CA ASP A 41 11.95 -10.15 -2.39
C ASP A 41 10.76 -10.27 -3.37
N PRO A 42 10.55 -11.40 -4.07
CA PRO A 42 9.42 -11.55 -4.99
C PRO A 42 8.08 -11.35 -4.29
N LEU A 43 7.97 -11.76 -3.02
CA LEU A 43 6.76 -11.56 -2.24
C LEU A 43 6.42 -10.08 -2.11
N TRP A 44 7.43 -9.21 -1.97
CA TRP A 44 7.23 -7.76 -1.90
C TRP A 44 6.63 -7.21 -3.20
N VAL A 45 7.09 -7.70 -4.35
CA VAL A 45 6.56 -7.31 -5.66
C VAL A 45 5.10 -7.73 -5.77
N HIS A 46 4.78 -8.98 -5.41
CA HIS A 46 3.41 -9.51 -5.49
C HIS A 46 2.42 -8.75 -4.61
N ILE A 47 2.81 -8.34 -3.41
CA ILE A 47 1.94 -7.58 -2.50
C ILE A 47 1.95 -6.06 -2.75
N THR A 48 2.75 -5.57 -3.70
CA THR A 48 2.87 -4.13 -4.00
C THR A 48 1.53 -3.45 -4.29
N PRO A 49 0.56 -4.05 -5.01
CA PRO A 49 -0.77 -3.45 -5.18
C PRO A 49 -1.51 -3.20 -3.85
N CYS A 50 -1.37 -4.09 -2.86
CA CYS A 50 -1.95 -3.91 -1.53
C CYS A 50 -1.27 -2.74 -0.80
N LEU A 51 0.06 -2.67 -0.84
CA LEU A 51 0.87 -1.59 -0.24
C LEU A 51 0.56 -0.22 -0.87
N ALA A 52 0.41 -0.17 -2.19
CA ALA A 52 0.06 1.05 -2.91
C ALA A 52 -1.33 1.54 -2.50
N ARG A 53 -2.32 0.64 -2.43
CA ARG A 53 -3.67 0.97 -1.96
C ARG A 53 -3.66 1.51 -0.53
N SER A 54 -2.99 0.84 0.41
CA SER A 54 -2.95 1.30 1.80
C SER A 54 -2.27 2.68 1.91
N THR A 55 -1.25 2.93 1.10
CA THR A 55 -0.57 4.24 1.06
C THR A 55 -1.49 5.34 0.53
N ILE A 56 -2.27 5.05 -0.51
CA ILE A 56 -3.28 5.98 -1.05
C ILE A 56 -4.37 6.25 0.02
N GLU A 57 -4.91 5.20 0.63
CA GLU A 57 -5.94 5.34 1.66
C GLU A 57 -5.42 6.13 2.88
N GLN A 58 -4.16 5.96 3.30
CA GLN A 58 -3.54 6.77 4.36
C GLN A 58 -3.34 8.24 3.95
N SER A 59 -2.97 8.49 2.69
CA SER A 59 -2.88 9.85 2.15
C SER A 59 -4.25 10.54 2.18
N LEU A 60 -5.31 9.84 1.77
CA LEU A 60 -6.69 10.35 1.85
C LEU A 60 -7.12 10.58 3.30
N ALA A 61 -6.78 9.66 4.23
CA ALA A 61 -7.07 9.81 5.65
C ALA A 61 -6.45 11.09 6.21
N ARG A 62 -5.18 11.36 5.87
CA ARG A 62 -4.47 12.58 6.28
C ARG A 62 -5.11 13.84 5.69
N GLN A 63 -5.42 13.83 4.40
CA GLN A 63 -6.09 14.97 3.76
C GLN A 63 -7.45 15.27 4.40
N ARG A 64 -8.22 14.23 4.76
CA ARG A 64 -9.46 14.38 5.51
C ARG A 64 -9.24 14.96 6.91
N ALA A 65 -8.23 14.49 7.64
CA ALA A 65 -7.86 15.03 8.94
C ALA A 65 -7.41 16.50 8.87
N ASP A 66 -6.80 16.90 7.75
CA ASP A 66 -6.44 18.29 7.43
C ASP A 66 -7.64 19.13 6.93
N GLY A 67 -8.86 18.57 6.91
CA GLY A 67 -10.09 19.26 6.55
C GLY A 67 -10.41 19.31 5.05
N VAL A 68 -9.70 18.55 4.21
CA VAL A 68 -10.01 18.47 2.77
C VAL A 68 -11.32 17.71 2.57
N THR A 69 -12.29 18.36 1.94
CA THR A 69 -13.61 17.79 1.61
C THR A 69 -13.57 16.96 0.33
N LEU A 70 -14.62 16.15 0.10
CA LEU A 70 -14.75 15.37 -1.13
C LEU A 70 -14.80 16.26 -2.39
N ASP A 71 -15.47 17.41 -2.31
CA ASP A 71 -15.57 18.32 -3.45
C ASP A 71 -14.21 18.94 -3.79
N GLN A 72 -13.45 19.35 -2.76
CA GLN A 72 -12.07 19.82 -2.94
C GLN A 72 -11.15 18.72 -3.49
N MET A 73 -11.34 17.46 -3.06
CA MET A 73 -10.61 16.32 -3.61
C MET A 73 -10.93 16.11 -5.10
N ARG A 74 -12.21 16.23 -5.46
CA ARG A 74 -12.67 16.11 -6.85
C ARG A 74 -12.11 17.20 -7.75
N GLU A 75 -12.06 18.43 -7.26
CA GLU A 75 -11.41 19.52 -7.99
C GLU A 75 -9.90 19.29 -8.16
N GLN A 76 -9.21 18.81 -7.12
CA GLN A 76 -7.77 18.55 -7.17
C GLN A 76 -7.38 17.43 -8.14
N LEU A 77 -8.25 16.43 -8.30
CA LEU A 77 -8.00 15.24 -9.11
C LEU A 77 -8.97 15.12 -10.29
N ALA A 78 -9.50 16.24 -10.79
CA ALA A 78 -10.59 16.26 -11.75
C ALA A 78 -10.30 15.39 -12.99
N ASP A 79 -9.11 15.53 -13.57
CA ASP A 79 -8.69 14.76 -14.75
C ASP A 79 -8.54 13.26 -14.45
N GLN A 80 -7.97 12.90 -13.30
CA GLN A 80 -7.82 11.49 -12.91
C GLN A 80 -9.17 10.83 -12.60
N LEU A 81 -10.10 11.56 -11.96
CA LEU A 81 -11.41 11.04 -11.59
C LEU A 81 -12.35 10.97 -12.79
N ALA A 82 -12.25 11.90 -13.74
CA ALA A 82 -13.01 11.88 -14.99
C ALA A 82 -12.55 10.73 -15.90
N SER A 83 -11.25 10.44 -15.95
CA SER A 83 -10.70 9.35 -16.77
C SER A 83 -10.79 7.96 -16.13
N ASN A 84 -11.12 7.87 -14.83
CA ASN A 84 -11.19 6.61 -14.10
C ASN A 84 -12.42 6.54 -13.15
N PRO A 85 -13.56 5.99 -13.62
CA PRO A 85 -14.77 5.86 -12.81
C PRO A 85 -14.61 5.01 -11.55
N ASP A 86 -13.74 3.99 -11.58
CA ASP A 86 -13.49 3.13 -10.43
C ASP A 86 -12.69 3.89 -9.36
N PHE A 87 -11.74 4.72 -9.77
CA PHE A 87 -11.03 5.60 -8.85
C PHE A 87 -11.97 6.65 -8.22
N ASN A 88 -12.89 7.21 -9.01
CA ASN A 88 -13.92 8.11 -8.47
C ASN A 88 -14.86 7.42 -7.47
N ARG A 89 -15.28 6.19 -7.77
CA ARG A 89 -16.06 5.38 -6.82
C ARG A 89 -15.26 5.10 -5.55
N PHE A 90 -13.98 4.74 -5.68
CA PHE A 90 -13.09 4.49 -4.57
C PHE A 90 -12.97 5.72 -3.65
N VAL A 91 -12.68 6.91 -4.20
CA VAL A 91 -12.58 8.15 -3.42
C VAL A 91 -13.92 8.49 -2.76
N THR A 92 -15.02 8.40 -3.51
CA THR A 92 -16.36 8.67 -2.99
C THR A 92 -16.71 7.75 -1.81
N ASN A 93 -16.44 6.45 -1.94
CA ASN A 93 -16.67 5.47 -0.88
C ASN A 93 -15.72 5.66 0.32
N PHE A 94 -14.51 6.16 0.10
CA PHE A 94 -13.59 6.44 1.19
C PHE A 94 -14.05 7.66 2.01
N TYR A 95 -14.57 8.69 1.34
CA TYR A 95 -15.07 9.90 1.98
C TYR A 95 -16.41 9.71 2.72
N SER A 96 -17.15 8.65 2.45
CA SER A 96 -18.36 8.31 3.21
C SER A 96 -18.08 7.63 4.55
N LEU A 97 -16.85 7.15 4.79
CA LEU A 97 -16.45 6.55 6.07
C LEU A 97 -16.47 7.59 7.19
N ARG A 98 -16.95 7.20 8.37
CA ARG A 98 -16.79 8.02 9.59
C ARG A 98 -15.32 8.03 10.01
N GLU A 99 -14.86 9.13 10.60
CA GLU A 99 -13.43 9.31 10.93
C GLU A 99 -12.87 8.17 11.79
N GLY A 100 -13.63 7.71 12.78
CA GLY A 100 -13.24 6.58 13.64
C GLY A 100 -13.20 5.21 12.94
N GLU A 101 -13.79 5.06 11.76
CA GLU A 101 -13.81 3.80 10.99
C GLU A 101 -12.58 3.66 10.09
N ILE A 102 -11.98 4.78 9.67
CA ILE A 102 -10.91 4.82 8.66
C ILE A 102 -9.72 3.91 9.01
N PRO A 103 -9.14 3.95 10.23
CA PRO A 103 -7.98 3.12 10.52
C PRO A 103 -8.28 1.61 10.43
N GLY A 104 -9.49 1.21 10.85
CA GLY A 104 -9.94 -0.18 10.78
C GLY A 104 -10.15 -0.64 9.34
N GLU A 105 -10.80 0.17 8.51
CA GLU A 105 -11.05 -0.12 7.10
C GLU A 105 -9.77 -0.30 6.30
N ILE A 106 -8.79 0.60 6.46
CA ILE A 106 -7.49 0.51 5.78
C ILE A 106 -6.79 -0.79 6.14
N ARG A 107 -6.72 -1.10 7.44
CA ARG A 107 -6.11 -2.33 7.96
C ARG A 107 -6.78 -3.57 7.38
N GLN A 108 -8.11 -3.68 7.50
CA GLN A 108 -8.84 -4.86 7.05
C GLN A 108 -8.70 -5.10 5.54
N ARG A 109 -8.80 -4.04 4.73
CA ARG A 109 -8.63 -4.15 3.27
C ARG A 109 -7.21 -4.56 2.89
N HIS A 110 -6.21 -4.00 3.54
CA HIS A 110 -4.80 -4.37 3.34
C HIS A 110 -4.57 -5.84 3.69
N VAL A 111 -5.00 -6.26 4.88
CA VAL A 111 -4.85 -7.63 5.38
C VAL A 111 -5.55 -8.62 4.44
N ALA A 112 -6.80 -8.35 4.06
CA ALA A 112 -7.53 -9.21 3.14
C ALA A 112 -6.85 -9.32 1.77
N CYS A 113 -6.31 -8.21 1.25
CA CYS A 113 -5.56 -8.20 0.00
C CYS A 113 -4.30 -9.07 0.08
N VAL A 114 -3.48 -8.89 1.11
CA VAL A 114 -2.24 -9.65 1.29
C VAL A 114 -2.53 -11.13 1.57
N ALA A 115 -3.47 -11.44 2.45
CA ALA A 115 -3.88 -12.82 2.77
C ALA A 115 -4.31 -13.58 1.52
N LYS A 116 -5.08 -12.94 0.63
CA LYS A 116 -5.49 -13.52 -0.64
C LYS A 116 -4.31 -13.83 -1.55
N ILE A 117 -3.33 -12.93 -1.64
CA ILE A 117 -2.16 -13.11 -2.53
C ILE A 117 -1.25 -14.23 -2.02
N ILE A 118 -0.99 -14.26 -0.72
CA ILE A 118 0.00 -15.19 -0.14
C ILE A 118 -0.61 -16.53 0.28
N GLY A 119 -1.95 -16.64 0.32
CA GLY A 119 -2.64 -17.86 0.72
C GLY A 119 -2.49 -18.18 2.21
N ALA A 120 -2.46 -17.16 3.07
CA ALA A 120 -2.36 -17.32 4.52
C ALA A 120 -3.64 -16.84 5.24
N PRO A 121 -3.94 -17.35 6.46
CA PRO A 121 -5.06 -16.87 7.26
C PRO A 121 -4.99 -15.36 7.53
N PRO A 122 -6.11 -14.61 7.39
CA PRO A 122 -6.13 -13.17 7.63
C PRO A 122 -5.58 -12.77 9.00
N GLU A 123 -5.81 -13.57 10.04
CA GLU A 123 -5.36 -13.29 11.41
C GLU A 123 -3.83 -13.27 11.52
N ARG A 124 -3.13 -14.15 10.78
CA ARG A 124 -1.66 -14.19 10.76
C ARG A 124 -1.10 -13.00 9.98
N VAL A 125 -1.71 -12.67 8.85
CA VAL A 125 -1.33 -11.49 8.07
C VAL A 125 -1.58 -10.20 8.85
N ASP A 126 -2.66 -10.14 9.61
CA ASP A 126 -3.01 -9.04 10.48
C ASP A 126 -1.97 -8.82 11.59
N ALA A 127 -1.49 -9.90 12.22
CA ALA A 127 -0.40 -9.82 13.18
C ALA A 127 0.88 -9.24 12.54
N CYS A 128 1.24 -9.70 11.33
CA CYS A 128 2.37 -9.13 10.58
C CYS A 128 2.17 -7.65 10.25
N TYR A 129 0.95 -7.25 9.87
CA TYR A 129 0.61 -5.86 9.59
C TYR A 129 0.81 -4.97 10.82
N VAL A 130 0.22 -5.36 11.96
CA VAL A 130 0.26 -4.58 13.20
C VAL A 130 1.69 -4.41 13.70
N HIS A 131 2.51 -5.47 13.66
CA HIS A 131 3.86 -5.42 14.21
C HIS A 131 4.87 -4.74 13.28
N ASN A 132 4.76 -4.93 11.96
CA ASN A 132 5.81 -4.51 11.03
C ASN A 132 5.41 -3.36 10.13
N TYR A 133 4.18 -3.35 9.59
CA TYR A 133 3.81 -2.39 8.55
C TYR A 133 3.05 -1.16 9.06
N ALA A 134 2.18 -1.32 10.05
CA ALA A 134 1.45 -0.20 10.66
C ALA A 134 2.40 0.86 11.27
N PRO A 135 3.48 0.51 12.01
CA PRO A 135 4.42 1.51 12.54
C PRO A 135 5.14 2.30 11.45
N PHE A 136 5.46 1.63 10.33
CA PHE A 136 6.03 2.29 9.17
C PHE A 136 5.06 3.33 8.58
N LEU A 137 3.79 2.97 8.38
CA LEU A 137 2.78 3.90 7.89
C LEU A 137 2.58 5.09 8.84
N GLN A 138 2.52 4.83 10.16
CA GLN A 138 2.43 5.89 11.17
C GLN A 138 3.61 6.86 11.09
N THR A 139 4.83 6.34 10.89
CA THR A 139 6.03 7.16 10.74
C THR A 139 6.00 7.95 9.42
N LEU A 140 5.68 7.27 8.31
CA LEU A 140 5.66 7.83 6.96
C LEU A 140 4.61 8.95 6.81
N PHE A 141 3.46 8.83 7.46
CA PHE A 141 2.40 9.83 7.42
C PHE A 141 2.37 10.75 8.65
N GLY A 142 3.28 10.54 9.60
CA GLY A 142 3.40 11.32 10.82
C GLY A 142 4.21 12.62 10.68
N PRO A 143 4.60 13.23 11.81
CA PRO A 143 5.35 14.49 11.84
C PRO A 143 6.77 14.40 11.25
N ASN A 144 7.40 13.21 11.30
CA ASN A 144 8.77 13.00 10.82
C ASN A 144 8.85 11.84 9.80
N PRO A 145 8.37 12.05 8.56
CA PRO A 145 8.34 11.02 7.53
C PRO A 145 9.72 10.50 7.13
N ARG A 146 10.79 11.31 7.34
CA ARG A 146 12.17 10.93 7.03
C ARG A 146 12.72 9.83 7.93
N ALA A 147 12.08 9.59 9.08
CA ALA A 147 12.43 8.48 9.96
C ALA A 147 11.87 7.13 9.50
N ALA A 148 11.00 7.10 8.48
CA ALA A 148 10.42 5.87 7.97
C ALA A 148 11.48 5.02 7.27
N ASN A 149 11.88 3.90 7.89
CA ASN A 149 12.87 2.99 7.32
C ASN A 149 12.19 1.96 6.42
N GLN A 150 12.08 2.29 5.13
CA GLN A 150 11.44 1.42 4.14
C GLN A 150 12.17 0.08 3.99
N LEU A 151 13.50 0.06 4.03
CA LEU A 151 14.29 -1.17 3.86
C LEU A 151 14.04 -2.13 5.02
N ALA A 152 14.18 -1.66 6.27
CA ALA A 152 13.96 -2.49 7.45
C ALA A 152 12.52 -3.00 7.52
N THR A 153 11.54 -2.13 7.21
CA THR A 153 10.12 -2.51 7.15
C THR A 153 9.87 -3.60 6.11
N ARG A 154 10.41 -3.43 4.90
CA ARG A 154 10.28 -4.42 3.83
C ARG A 154 10.79 -5.78 4.28
N THR A 155 12.00 -5.83 4.83
CA THR A 155 12.61 -7.07 5.30
C THR A 155 11.77 -7.74 6.38
N ALA A 156 11.47 -7.03 7.48
CA ALA A 156 10.75 -7.60 8.62
C ALA A 156 9.31 -8.03 8.26
N TYR A 157 8.62 -7.22 7.44
CA TYR A 157 7.25 -7.55 7.03
C TYR A 157 7.22 -8.77 6.11
N VAL A 158 8.11 -8.84 5.12
CA VAL A 158 8.20 -10.00 4.20
C VAL A 158 8.56 -11.27 4.96
N GLU A 159 9.53 -11.22 5.87
CA GLU A 159 9.91 -12.38 6.70
C GLU A 159 8.72 -12.90 7.51
N CYS A 160 7.96 -12.01 8.14
CA CYS A 160 6.74 -12.38 8.86
C CYS A 160 5.68 -13.03 7.95
N LEU A 161 5.46 -12.47 6.75
CA LEU A 161 4.47 -13.01 5.81
C LEU A 161 4.87 -14.40 5.28
N LYS A 162 6.16 -14.67 5.08
CA LYS A 162 6.65 -16.00 4.70
C LYS A 162 6.39 -17.03 5.78
N ASP A 163 6.70 -16.72 7.05
CA ASP A 163 6.37 -17.60 8.18
C ASP A 163 4.84 -17.84 8.28
N ALA A 164 4.03 -16.80 8.09
CA ALA A 164 2.57 -16.93 8.08
C ALA A 164 2.08 -17.87 6.98
N GLN A 165 2.68 -17.82 5.78
CA GLN A 165 2.37 -18.67 4.64
C GLN A 165 2.81 -20.12 4.86
N GLU A 166 4.03 -20.35 5.35
CA GLU A 166 4.56 -21.71 5.59
C GLU A 166 3.73 -22.46 6.62
N ARG A 167 3.39 -21.82 7.73
CA ARG A 167 2.53 -22.44 8.75
C ARG A 167 1.14 -22.73 8.22
N ALA A 168 0.61 -21.92 7.30
CA ALA A 168 -0.69 -22.18 6.68
C ALA A 168 -0.69 -23.45 5.82
N LYS A 169 0.42 -23.69 5.09
CA LYS A 169 0.60 -24.92 4.31
C LYS A 169 0.68 -26.15 5.23
N GLY A 170 1.47 -26.06 6.31
CA GLY A 170 1.59 -27.16 7.28
C GLY A 170 0.29 -27.48 8.03
N ASP A 171 -0.58 -26.48 8.25
CA ASP A 171 -1.91 -26.70 8.85
C ASP A 171 -2.91 -27.34 7.86
N ALA A 172 -2.74 -27.13 6.55
CA ALA A 172 -3.60 -27.70 5.51
C ALA A 172 -3.25 -29.17 5.15
N GLU A 173 -2.04 -29.61 5.50
CA GLU A 173 -1.54 -30.97 5.24
C GLU A 173 -1.81 -31.96 6.40
N ARG A 174 -2.39 -31.49 7.50
CA ARG A 174 -2.80 -32.31 8.67
C ARG A 174 -4.29 -32.58 8.67
#